data_AF-A0A8V0XVT8-F1
#
_entry.id   AF-A0A8V0XVT8-F1
#
_cell.length_a   1.000
_cell.length_b   1.000
_cell.length_c   1.000
_cell.angle_alpha   90.00
_cell.angle_beta   90.00
_cell.angle_gamma   90.00
#
_symmetry.space_group_name_H-M   'P 1'
#
loop_
_entity.id
_entity.type
_entity.pdbx_description
1 polymer ?
#
loop_
_entity_poly.entity_id
_entity_poly.type
_entity_poly.pdbx_seq_one_letter_code
_entity_poly.pdbx_strand_id
1 'polypeptide(L)'
;MLDMVLQDPTSWLMDVSSLRLDRHALPWPPQLLGIQSHFKAAKSCGKGRNNRGCGANGYSTAAAACSCPPTRCQRLWSSSRETWEARVHPYSRPSSQCWVSRDVQMSVLTDLPHSDSTTLDIWKRILSLAENSECILDVLCSILQDQELCGIFNITPAELDLLQLTLIHPTEENLQELCKPALLQRLLKIESLPVLWLVLRGLVLLSERPEMAIGIRDLLPDVMKTLRFANTSIALKASKISRNVMTHVGKREAHPIVVELAEKLLPLFSRVSSEVQVGSILLFKDVMEAVMWWQKRNMRKTVHRGLLPLLFQMSDETPSVAEASGEALVRCAKFLNWKELKRQAKRKGKMEIKECLLRQDRQTANEYLWLSLPYLQNSQASLRYEAVEFIGLALQHSGHQSREKLNVICSALQPLRGDAHPAVRSVATGIIQRCQGQKAEPPQRRLIGMCCWPC
;
A
#
# COMPACT_ATOMS: atom_id res chain seq x y z
N MET A 1 28.21 -12.45 4.85
CA MET A 1 28.05 -11.54 5.99
C MET A 1 26.79 -10.69 5.79
N LEU A 2 25.66 -11.36 5.49
CA LEU A 2 24.37 -10.75 5.14
C LEU A 2 23.22 -11.36 5.96
N ASP A 3 23.52 -12.25 6.91
CA ASP A 3 22.53 -12.97 7.74
C ASP A 3 22.54 -12.55 9.22
N MET A 4 23.12 -11.41 9.57
CA MET A 4 23.27 -11.00 10.99
C MET A 4 22.61 -9.65 11.35
N VAL A 5 21.77 -9.09 10.46
CA VAL A 5 21.15 -7.76 10.66
C VAL A 5 19.62 -7.84 10.90
N LEU A 6 19.03 -9.03 10.93
CA LEU A 6 17.57 -9.22 11.04
C LEU A 6 17.08 -9.75 12.40
N GLN A 7 17.61 -9.28 13.54
CA GLN A 7 17.19 -9.85 14.83
C GLN A 7 16.81 -8.91 15.99
N ASP A 8 16.71 -7.58 15.84
CA ASP A 8 16.10 -6.77 16.92
C ASP A 8 15.53 -5.42 16.45
N PRO A 9 14.20 -5.25 16.35
CA PRO A 9 13.57 -3.97 15.99
C PRO A 9 13.39 -3.00 17.17
N THR A 10 13.77 -3.35 18.40
CA THR A 10 13.35 -2.61 19.61
C THR A 10 14.42 -1.76 20.29
N SER A 11 15.67 -1.77 19.80
CA SER A 11 16.79 -1.05 20.45
C SER A 11 16.97 0.43 20.04
N TRP A 12 16.11 1.01 19.20
CA TRP A 12 16.30 2.37 18.64
C TRP A 12 15.24 3.42 19.04
N LEU A 13 14.42 3.16 20.05
CA LEU A 13 13.56 4.19 20.63
C LEU A 13 14.39 5.12 21.54
N MET A 14 14.97 6.17 20.96
CA MET A 14 15.31 7.36 21.73
C MET A 14 14.06 8.18 21.96
N ASP A 15 13.82 8.51 23.23
CA ASP A 15 12.76 9.39 23.73
C ASP A 15 12.90 10.79 23.11
N VAL A 16 11.98 11.13 22.20
CA VAL A 16 12.00 12.36 21.38
C VAL A 16 11.56 13.60 22.18
N SER A 17 11.25 13.44 23.47
CA SER A 17 10.67 14.50 24.30
C SER A 17 11.66 15.61 24.71
N SER A 18 12.97 15.45 24.47
CA SER A 18 14.00 16.38 24.98
C SER A 18 14.92 17.02 23.92
N LEU A 19 14.73 16.78 22.63
CA LEU A 19 15.56 17.38 21.58
C LEU A 19 14.98 18.72 21.12
N ARG A 20 15.57 19.84 21.56
CA ARG A 20 15.44 21.14 20.89
C ARG A 20 16.00 20.98 19.46
N LEU A 21 15.09 20.88 18.50
CA LEU A 21 15.39 20.73 17.08
C LEU A 21 16.02 22.00 16.51
N ASP A 22 17.31 21.92 16.21
CA ASP A 22 17.99 22.87 15.33
C ASP A 22 17.66 22.50 13.87
N ARG A 23 17.01 23.39 13.12
CA ARG A 23 16.40 23.12 11.80
C ARG A 23 17.39 22.84 10.66
N HIS A 24 18.70 22.81 10.93
CA HIS A 24 19.74 22.76 9.89
C HIS A 24 20.56 21.47 9.83
N ALA A 25 20.28 20.46 10.64
CA ALA A 25 21.02 19.21 10.61
C ALA A 25 20.11 17.98 10.77
N LEU A 26 19.48 17.54 9.68
CA LEU A 26 18.93 16.19 9.59
C LEU A 26 19.99 15.25 8.97
N PRO A 27 20.45 14.19 9.66
CA PRO A 27 21.33 13.20 9.05
C PRO A 27 20.57 12.36 8.02
N TRP A 28 21.22 12.10 6.89
CA TRP A 28 20.68 11.28 5.80
C TRP A 28 20.58 9.81 6.20
N PRO A 29 19.61 9.05 5.65
CA PRO A 29 19.59 7.59 5.75
C PRO A 29 20.94 6.99 5.26
N PRO A 30 21.50 5.98 5.96
CA PRO A 30 22.78 5.37 5.58
C PRO A 30 22.86 4.88 4.13
N GLN A 31 21.72 4.56 3.53
CA GLN A 31 21.58 4.10 2.14
C GLN A 31 22.00 5.17 1.11
N LEU A 32 21.79 6.45 1.40
CA LEU A 32 22.11 7.56 0.48
C LEU A 32 23.58 7.99 0.57
N LEU A 33 24.23 7.77 1.71
CA LEU A 33 25.67 7.95 1.87
C LEU A 33 26.47 6.95 1.01
N GLY A 34 25.95 5.72 0.86
CA GLY A 34 26.51 4.70 -0.03
C GLY A 34 26.55 5.15 -1.49
N ILE A 35 25.43 5.68 -2.01
CA ILE A 35 25.31 6.16 -3.39
C ILE A 35 26.27 7.32 -3.66
N GLN A 36 26.37 8.29 -2.74
CA GLN A 36 27.32 9.41 -2.86
C GLN A 36 28.79 8.95 -2.90
N SER A 37 29.14 7.90 -2.14
CA SER A 37 30.50 7.35 -2.11
C SER A 37 30.88 6.62 -3.40
N HIS A 38 29.95 5.88 -4.01
CA HIS A 38 30.15 5.20 -5.30
C HIS A 38 30.33 6.19 -6.46
N PHE A 39 29.59 7.29 -6.47
CA PHE A 39 29.72 8.33 -7.49
C PHE A 39 31.02 9.14 -7.40
N LYS A 40 31.54 9.40 -6.18
CA LYS A 40 32.87 10.04 -6.01
C LYS A 40 34.01 9.16 -6.53
N ALA A 41 33.93 7.84 -6.35
CA ALA A 41 34.92 6.91 -6.88
C ALA A 41 34.93 6.88 -8.43
N ALA A 42 33.76 6.90 -9.07
CA ALA A 42 33.63 6.94 -10.53
C ALA A 42 34.21 8.23 -11.14
N LYS A 43 34.02 9.39 -10.51
CA LYS A 43 34.60 10.68 -10.97
C LYS A 43 36.12 10.75 -10.78
N SER A 44 36.69 10.05 -9.80
CA SER A 44 38.15 10.02 -9.58
C SER A 44 38.90 9.17 -10.61
N CYS A 45 38.24 8.22 -11.28
CA CYS A 45 38.88 7.41 -12.33
C CYS A 45 38.95 8.12 -13.70
N GLY A 46 38.33 9.29 -13.86
CA GLY A 46 38.22 9.99 -15.15
C GLY A 46 39.23 11.11 -15.42
N LYS A 47 40.18 11.40 -14.53
CA LYS A 47 41.18 12.49 -14.74
C LYS A 47 42.59 12.09 -14.33
N GLY A 48 43.31 11.50 -15.27
CA GLY A 48 44.78 11.35 -15.27
C GLY A 48 45.29 11.31 -16.72
N ARG A 49 46.15 12.25 -17.09
CA ARG A 49 46.60 12.54 -18.48
C ARG A 49 47.65 11.57 -19.04
N ASN A 50 47.52 11.34 -20.36
CA ASN A 50 48.52 11.23 -21.45
C ASN A 50 49.43 9.99 -21.68
N ASN A 51 49.24 9.45 -22.91
CA ASN A 51 50.20 8.99 -23.93
C ASN A 51 51.10 7.75 -23.71
N ARG A 52 50.78 6.63 -24.40
CA ARG A 52 51.46 6.14 -25.64
C ARG A 52 51.00 4.73 -26.05
N GLY A 53 50.72 4.55 -27.35
CA GLY A 53 51.13 3.35 -28.11
C GLY A 53 50.12 2.20 -28.33
N CYS A 54 49.93 1.88 -29.62
CA CYS A 54 49.59 0.57 -30.22
C CYS A 54 48.11 0.11 -30.28
N GLY A 55 47.47 0.34 -31.43
CA GLY A 55 47.32 -0.70 -32.49
C GLY A 55 46.27 -1.81 -32.35
N ALA A 56 45.33 -1.79 -33.31
CA ALA A 56 44.67 -2.92 -34.00
C ALA A 56 43.41 -3.61 -33.41
N ASN A 57 42.31 -3.47 -34.17
CA ASN A 57 41.27 -4.44 -34.59
C ASN A 57 40.72 -5.50 -33.61
N GLY A 58 39.38 -5.59 -33.56
CA GLY A 58 38.68 -6.88 -33.46
C GLY A 58 37.52 -6.97 -32.46
N TYR A 59 36.41 -7.51 -32.93
CA TYR A 59 35.10 -7.77 -32.31
C TYR A 59 35.07 -8.45 -30.91
N SER A 60 34.01 -8.11 -30.15
CA SER A 60 33.13 -8.98 -29.33
C SER A 60 33.41 -9.26 -27.82
N THR A 61 32.35 -9.02 -27.04
CA THR A 61 31.84 -9.75 -25.83
C THR A 61 32.65 -9.92 -24.53
N ALA A 62 32.03 -9.41 -23.45
CA ALA A 62 31.80 -10.01 -22.13
C ALA A 62 32.95 -10.24 -21.10
N ALA A 63 32.60 -9.91 -19.85
CA ALA A 63 33.13 -10.38 -18.57
C ALA A 63 34.56 -9.93 -18.16
N ALA A 64 34.61 -8.99 -17.21
CA ALA A 64 35.74 -8.87 -16.29
C ALA A 64 35.23 -8.58 -14.88
N ALA A 65 35.15 -9.64 -14.08
CA ALA A 65 34.98 -9.58 -12.64
C ALA A 65 36.24 -8.98 -12.01
N CYS A 66 36.11 -7.87 -11.28
CA CYS A 66 37.19 -7.36 -10.44
C CYS A 66 37.19 -8.08 -9.09
N SER A 67 38.00 -9.12 -9.00
CA SER A 67 38.45 -9.75 -7.76
C SER A 67 39.43 -8.79 -7.05
N CYS A 68 39.05 -8.24 -5.89
CA CYS A 68 39.98 -7.59 -4.96
C CYS A 68 39.86 -8.27 -3.57
N PRO A 69 40.97 -8.65 -2.91
CA PRO A 69 40.91 -9.34 -1.62
C PRO A 69 40.52 -8.40 -0.46
N PRO A 70 39.89 -8.90 0.63
CA PRO A 70 39.23 -8.06 1.64
C PRO A 70 40.16 -7.27 2.57
N THR A 71 41.47 -7.47 2.50
CA THR A 71 42.41 -7.01 3.54
C THR A 71 43.11 -5.69 3.24
N ARG A 72 42.93 -5.11 2.03
CA ARG A 72 43.54 -3.82 1.67
C ARG A 72 42.61 -2.61 1.87
N CYS A 73 41.29 -2.80 1.87
CA CYS A 73 40.33 -1.72 2.13
C CYS A 73 40.24 -1.31 3.61
N GLN A 74 40.59 -2.20 4.55
CA GLN A 74 40.56 -1.87 5.98
C GLN A 74 41.69 -0.93 6.43
N ARG A 75 42.84 -0.89 5.73
CA ARG A 75 43.96 -0.01 6.13
C ARG A 75 43.82 1.44 5.69
N LEU A 76 43.03 1.73 4.67
CA LEU A 76 42.74 3.12 4.26
C LEU A 76 41.69 3.79 5.15
N TRP A 77 40.89 3.01 5.89
CA TRP A 77 39.85 3.57 6.77
C TRP A 77 40.33 3.96 8.17
N SER A 78 41.53 3.51 8.57
CA SER A 78 42.06 3.73 9.92
C SER A 78 43.06 4.90 10.05
N SER A 79 43.39 5.63 8.96
CA SER A 79 44.43 6.68 9.01
C SER A 79 43.97 8.11 8.66
N SER A 80 42.72 8.36 8.29
CA SER A 80 42.21 9.72 8.10
C SER A 80 41.10 10.02 9.09
N ARG A 81 41.49 10.18 10.35
CA ARG A 81 40.71 10.93 11.33
C ARG A 81 41.08 12.42 11.20
N GLU A 82 41.00 12.94 9.98
CA GLU A 82 41.09 14.38 9.72
C GLU A 82 39.68 14.94 9.87
N THR A 83 39.51 15.73 10.92
CA THR A 83 38.38 16.62 11.12
C THR A 83 38.24 17.52 9.90
N TRP A 84 37.18 17.32 9.12
CA TRP A 84 36.79 18.23 8.04
C TRP A 84 36.22 19.52 8.65
N GLU A 85 37.08 20.38 9.18
CA GLU A 85 36.73 21.79 9.39
C GLU A 85 36.78 22.48 8.02
N ALA A 86 35.61 22.72 7.43
CA ALA A 86 35.49 23.57 6.26
C ALA A 86 35.92 25.00 6.63
N ARG A 87 37.14 25.37 6.23
CA ARG A 87 37.58 26.78 6.27
C ARG A 87 36.73 27.59 5.29
N VAL A 88 35.68 28.22 5.80
CA VAL A 88 34.90 29.22 5.07
C VAL A 88 35.72 30.52 5.05
N HIS A 89 36.20 30.93 3.88
CA HIS A 89 36.81 32.24 3.71
C HIS A 89 35.74 33.34 3.94
N PRO A 90 36.04 34.47 4.62
CA PRO A 90 35.01 35.41 5.11
C PRO A 90 34.30 36.25 4.03
N TYR A 91 34.54 36.03 2.74
CA TYR A 91 34.02 36.88 1.65
C TYR A 91 33.39 36.11 0.49
N SER A 92 32.86 34.91 0.74
CA SER A 92 32.04 34.20 -0.23
C SER A 92 30.58 34.27 0.21
N ARG A 93 29.76 35.03 -0.53
CA ARG A 93 28.29 34.94 -0.43
C ARG A 93 27.89 33.45 -0.52
N PRO A 94 26.92 32.97 0.27
CA PRO A 94 26.45 31.60 0.12
C PRO A 94 25.77 31.51 -1.24
N SER A 95 26.47 30.96 -2.23
CA SER A 95 25.84 30.45 -3.42
C SER A 95 24.94 29.31 -2.96
N SER A 96 23.68 29.37 -3.36
CA SER A 96 22.64 28.36 -3.17
C SER A 96 23.08 27.06 -3.87
N GLN A 97 24.02 26.33 -3.26
CA GLN A 97 24.46 25.04 -3.77
C GLN A 97 23.33 24.04 -3.54
N CYS A 98 22.75 23.58 -4.65
CA CYS A 98 21.81 22.47 -4.68
C CYS A 98 22.52 21.24 -4.09
N TRP A 99 22.13 20.84 -2.87
CA TRP A 99 22.79 19.77 -2.12
C TRP A 99 22.68 18.38 -2.79
N VAL A 100 21.84 18.25 -3.82
CA VAL A 100 21.63 17.02 -4.58
C VAL A 100 21.94 17.28 -6.06
N SER A 101 23.02 16.67 -6.58
CA SER A 101 23.40 16.76 -8.00
C SER A 101 22.30 16.20 -8.92
N ARG A 102 22.13 16.80 -10.10
CA ARG A 102 21.23 16.31 -11.18
C ARG A 102 21.40 14.81 -11.42
N ASP A 103 22.65 14.35 -11.49
CA ASP A 103 23.02 12.95 -11.71
C ASP A 103 22.42 12.00 -10.65
N VAL A 104 22.39 12.43 -9.39
CA VAL A 104 21.87 11.63 -8.28
C VAL A 104 20.35 11.55 -8.36
N GLN A 105 19.68 12.67 -8.65
CA GLN A 105 18.22 12.69 -8.81
C GLN A 105 17.78 11.88 -10.04
N MET A 106 18.53 11.95 -11.13
CA MET A 106 18.32 11.11 -12.33
C MET A 106 18.46 9.62 -12.00
N SER A 107 19.55 9.22 -11.33
CA SER A 107 19.74 7.81 -10.92
C SER A 107 18.63 7.28 -10.00
N VAL A 108 18.03 8.14 -9.17
CA VAL A 108 16.91 7.74 -8.30
C VAL A 108 15.66 7.42 -9.12
N LEU A 109 15.47 8.12 -10.24
CA LEU A 109 14.37 7.83 -11.17
C LEU A 109 14.66 6.59 -12.03
N THR A 110 15.86 6.49 -12.58
CA THR A 110 16.17 5.54 -13.66
C THR A 110 16.80 4.24 -13.19
N ASP A 111 17.60 4.28 -12.12
CA ASP A 111 18.48 3.17 -11.76
C ASP A 111 17.99 2.41 -10.52
N LEU A 112 17.12 3.03 -9.72
CA LEU A 112 16.48 2.38 -8.59
C LEU A 112 15.27 1.54 -9.01
N PRO A 113 14.94 0.46 -8.27
CA PRO A 113 13.79 -0.37 -8.60
C PRO A 113 12.50 0.44 -8.63
N HIS A 114 11.87 0.52 -9.79
CA HIS A 114 10.74 1.41 -10.04
C HIS A 114 9.47 1.06 -9.25
N SER A 115 9.35 -0.19 -8.79
CA SER A 115 8.21 -0.67 -7.99
C SER A 115 8.52 -0.77 -6.49
N ASP A 116 9.69 -0.33 -6.03
CA ASP A 116 10.08 -0.41 -4.61
C ASP A 116 9.62 0.82 -3.80
N SER A 117 9.13 0.57 -2.58
CA SER A 117 8.67 1.63 -1.68
C SER A 117 9.80 2.57 -1.25
N THR A 118 11.03 2.06 -1.13
CA THR A 118 12.19 2.88 -0.73
C THR A 118 12.52 3.90 -1.81
N THR A 119 12.49 3.50 -3.08
CA THR A 119 12.66 4.39 -4.24
C THR A 119 11.66 5.54 -4.17
N LEU A 120 10.39 5.24 -3.91
CA LEU A 120 9.35 6.27 -3.81
C LEU A 120 9.55 7.18 -2.60
N ASP A 121 9.99 6.67 -1.46
CA ASP A 121 10.24 7.49 -0.27
C ASP A 121 11.44 8.42 -0.44
N ILE A 122 12.49 7.98 -1.14
CA ILE A 122 13.60 8.86 -1.57
C ILE A 122 13.06 9.94 -2.50
N TRP A 123 12.26 9.56 -3.50
CA TRP A 123 11.65 10.50 -4.44
C TRP A 123 10.79 11.56 -3.75
N LYS A 124 9.91 11.14 -2.84
CA LYS A 124 9.06 12.04 -2.04
C LYS A 124 9.90 13.02 -1.21
N ARG A 125 11.00 12.56 -0.59
CA ARG A 125 11.89 13.44 0.17
C ARG A 125 12.55 14.49 -0.72
N ILE A 126 13.01 14.11 -1.92
CA ILE A 126 13.58 15.05 -2.90
C ILE A 126 12.52 16.11 -3.27
N LEU A 127 11.29 15.68 -3.51
CA LEU A 127 10.19 16.58 -3.85
C LEU A 127 9.76 17.51 -2.70
N SER A 128 9.71 17.02 -1.46
CA SER A 128 9.43 17.88 -0.30
C SER A 128 10.53 18.91 -0.06
N LEU A 129 11.79 18.60 -0.42
CA LEU A 129 12.86 19.59 -0.42
C LEU A 129 12.70 20.61 -1.56
N ALA A 130 12.22 20.16 -2.72
CA ALA A 130 11.92 20.99 -3.88
C ALA A 130 10.84 22.03 -3.59
N GLU A 131 9.76 21.64 -2.91
CA GLU A 131 8.68 22.56 -2.51
C GLU A 131 9.17 23.75 -1.66
N ASN A 132 10.35 23.63 -1.06
CA ASN A 132 10.98 24.67 -0.23
C ASN A 132 12.22 25.30 -0.89
N SER A 133 12.52 24.98 -2.15
CA SER A 133 13.73 25.43 -2.86
C SER A 133 13.52 25.47 -4.38
N GLU A 134 13.45 26.69 -4.93
CA GLU A 134 13.37 26.93 -6.38
C GLU A 134 14.50 26.21 -7.15
N CYS A 135 15.72 26.20 -6.59
CA CYS A 135 16.86 25.55 -7.21
C CYS A 135 16.70 24.03 -7.36
N ILE A 136 16.02 23.37 -6.40
CA ILE A 136 15.78 21.92 -6.50
C ILE A 136 14.62 21.65 -7.46
N LEU A 137 13.58 22.50 -7.49
CA LEU A 137 12.51 22.42 -8.48
C LEU A 137 13.04 22.57 -9.91
N ASP A 138 13.93 23.53 -10.15
CA ASP A 138 14.54 23.74 -11.47
C ASP A 138 15.33 22.51 -11.93
N VAL A 139 16.11 21.89 -11.02
CA VAL A 139 16.85 20.66 -11.34
C VAL A 139 15.89 19.52 -11.67
N LEU A 140 14.81 19.34 -10.91
CA LEU A 140 13.81 18.30 -11.18
C LEU A 140 13.07 18.53 -12.50
N CYS A 141 12.68 19.78 -12.79
CA CYS A 141 12.11 20.18 -14.06
C CYS A 141 13.08 19.85 -15.21
N SER A 142 14.37 20.15 -15.04
CA SER A 142 15.40 19.83 -16.05
C SER A 142 15.64 18.33 -16.25
N ILE A 143 15.32 17.51 -15.25
CA ILE A 143 15.38 16.04 -15.34
C ILE A 143 14.15 15.53 -16.07
N LEU A 144 12.96 16.04 -15.74
CA LEU A 144 11.73 15.67 -16.44
C LEU A 144 11.75 16.12 -17.92
N GLN A 145 12.58 17.07 -18.31
CA GLN A 145 12.80 17.44 -19.71
C GLN A 145 13.87 16.58 -20.42
N ASP A 146 14.52 15.65 -19.71
CA ASP A 146 15.56 14.81 -20.29
C ASP A 146 14.96 13.74 -21.21
N GLN A 147 15.38 13.74 -22.48
CA GLN A 147 14.90 12.78 -23.48
C GLN A 147 15.32 11.35 -23.17
N GLU A 148 16.31 11.11 -22.31
CA GLU A 148 16.65 9.77 -21.85
C GLU A 148 15.46 9.10 -21.13
N LEU A 149 14.63 9.88 -20.43
CA LEU A 149 13.43 9.37 -19.76
C LEU A 149 12.39 8.84 -20.75
N CYS A 150 12.32 9.40 -21.96
CA CYS A 150 11.42 8.91 -23.01
C CYS A 150 11.75 7.46 -23.36
N GLY A 151 13.05 7.13 -23.50
CA GLY A 151 13.50 5.77 -23.80
C GLY A 151 13.30 4.81 -22.64
N ILE A 152 13.55 5.25 -21.41
CA ILE A 152 13.51 4.41 -20.20
C ILE A 152 12.07 4.03 -19.84
N PHE A 153 11.16 5.01 -19.85
CA PHE A 153 9.77 4.79 -19.43
C PHE A 153 8.79 4.61 -20.60
N ASN A 154 9.28 4.65 -21.84
CA ASN A 154 8.46 4.66 -23.05
C ASN A 154 7.41 5.80 -23.05
N ILE A 155 7.87 6.99 -22.66
CA ILE A 155 7.08 8.22 -22.50
C ILE A 155 7.38 9.16 -23.67
N THR A 156 6.39 9.94 -24.10
CA THR A 156 6.52 11.00 -25.12
C THR A 156 6.92 12.33 -24.49
N PRO A 157 7.53 13.27 -25.24
CA PRO A 157 7.84 14.61 -24.73
C PRO A 157 6.61 15.32 -24.14
N ALA A 158 5.44 15.19 -24.77
CA ALA A 158 4.20 15.77 -24.26
C ALA A 158 3.74 15.18 -22.91
N GLU A 159 4.04 13.91 -22.64
CA GLU A 159 3.76 13.27 -21.36
C GLU A 159 4.78 13.70 -20.28
N LEU A 160 6.03 13.95 -20.65
CA LEU A 160 7.03 14.54 -19.75
C LEU A 160 6.65 15.98 -19.35
N ASP A 161 6.20 16.79 -20.31
CA ASP A 161 5.70 18.15 -20.04
C ASP A 161 4.54 18.13 -19.03
N LEU A 162 3.63 17.15 -19.15
CA LEU A 162 2.55 16.96 -18.17
C LEU A 162 3.07 16.61 -16.77
N LEU A 163 4.06 15.73 -16.66
CA LEU A 163 4.67 15.39 -15.38
C LEU A 163 5.30 16.63 -14.72
N GLN A 164 5.95 17.49 -15.51
CA GLN A 164 6.52 18.74 -15.04
C GLN A 164 5.45 19.67 -14.46
N LEU A 165 4.30 19.81 -15.12
CA LEU A 165 3.18 20.61 -14.61
C LEU A 165 2.66 20.15 -13.25
N THR A 166 2.85 18.88 -12.88
CA THR A 166 2.47 18.38 -11.54
C THR A 166 3.38 18.85 -10.40
N LEU A 167 4.56 19.39 -10.73
CA LEU A 167 5.55 19.90 -9.78
C LEU A 167 5.42 21.40 -9.51
N ILE A 168 4.87 22.15 -10.46
CA ILE A 168 4.77 23.61 -10.40
C ILE A 168 3.51 24.02 -9.64
N HIS A 169 3.50 25.22 -9.05
CA HIS A 169 2.30 25.77 -8.43
C HIS A 169 1.12 25.79 -9.43
N PRO A 170 -0.09 25.37 -9.01
CA PRO A 170 -1.24 25.28 -9.90
C PRO A 170 -1.73 26.68 -10.28
N THR A 171 -1.56 27.05 -11.55
CA THR A 171 -2.21 28.20 -12.19
C THR A 171 -3.38 27.71 -13.05
N GLU A 172 -4.31 28.60 -13.41
CA GLU A 172 -5.45 28.23 -14.25
C GLU A 172 -5.00 27.65 -15.60
N GLU A 173 -3.99 28.27 -16.21
CA GLU A 173 -3.37 27.83 -17.46
C GLU A 173 -2.73 26.44 -17.31
N ASN A 174 -1.95 26.22 -16.25
CA ASN A 174 -1.31 24.93 -16.00
C ASN A 174 -2.33 23.81 -15.76
N LEU A 175 -3.45 24.10 -15.08
CA LEU A 175 -4.51 23.13 -14.83
C LEU A 175 -5.25 22.76 -16.12
N GLN A 176 -5.49 23.73 -17.01
CA GLN A 176 -6.06 23.47 -18.34
C GLN A 176 -5.12 22.58 -19.18
N GLU A 177 -3.82 22.89 -19.19
CA GLU A 177 -2.83 22.09 -19.90
C GLU A 177 -2.67 20.67 -19.32
N LEU A 178 -2.77 20.53 -17.99
CA LEU A 178 -2.72 19.26 -17.30
C LEU A 178 -3.95 18.37 -17.60
N CYS A 179 -5.09 18.98 -17.97
CA CYS A 179 -6.34 18.28 -18.27
C CYS A 179 -6.34 17.59 -19.65
N LYS A 180 -5.37 16.69 -19.88
CA LYS A 180 -5.23 15.87 -21.09
C LYS A 180 -5.47 14.39 -20.75
N PRO A 181 -6.72 13.92 -20.70
CA PRO A 181 -7.06 12.60 -20.15
C PRO A 181 -6.37 11.45 -20.90
N ALA A 182 -6.24 11.51 -22.23
CA ALA A 182 -5.57 10.46 -23.00
C ALA A 182 -4.09 10.26 -22.62
N LEU A 183 -3.36 11.35 -22.34
CA LEU A 183 -1.96 11.31 -21.94
C LEU A 183 -1.83 10.84 -20.48
N LEU A 184 -2.67 11.37 -19.59
CA LEU A 184 -2.73 10.91 -18.19
C LEU A 184 -3.05 9.41 -18.10
N GLN A 185 -3.94 8.91 -18.97
CA GLN A 185 -4.29 7.49 -19.02
C GLN A 185 -3.09 6.61 -19.39
N ARG A 186 -2.26 7.06 -20.35
CA ARG A 186 -1.04 6.34 -20.75
C ARG A 186 -0.02 6.34 -19.61
N LEU A 187 0.17 7.48 -18.95
CA LEU A 187 1.06 7.60 -17.80
C LEU A 187 0.61 6.72 -16.60
N LEU A 188 -0.70 6.57 -16.35
CA LEU A 188 -1.24 5.68 -15.32
C LEU A 188 -0.96 4.17 -15.57
N LYS A 189 -0.59 3.79 -16.81
CA LYS A 189 -0.25 2.40 -17.18
C LYS A 189 1.22 2.07 -16.97
N ILE A 190 2.05 3.06 -16.65
CA ILE A 190 3.49 2.87 -16.44
C ILE A 190 3.72 2.27 -15.06
N GLU A 191 4.51 1.19 -14.98
CA GLU A 191 4.79 0.47 -13.74
C GLU A 191 5.98 1.08 -12.97
N SER A 192 5.91 2.40 -12.74
CA SER A 192 6.91 3.18 -12.01
C SER A 192 6.23 4.00 -10.92
N LEU A 193 6.52 3.70 -9.65
CA LEU A 193 5.96 4.39 -8.51
C LEU A 193 6.23 5.90 -8.53
N PRO A 194 7.44 6.39 -8.86
CA PRO A 194 7.67 7.83 -9.02
C PRO A 194 6.76 8.48 -10.09
N VAL A 195 6.63 7.86 -11.26
CA VAL A 195 5.79 8.37 -12.35
C VAL A 195 4.32 8.35 -11.93
N LEU A 196 3.83 7.22 -11.43
CA LEU A 196 2.46 7.09 -10.94
C LEU A 196 2.15 8.08 -9.83
N TRP A 197 3.09 8.32 -8.92
CA TRP A 197 2.94 9.28 -7.84
C TRP A 197 2.77 10.71 -8.38
N LEU A 198 3.54 11.11 -9.40
CA LEU A 198 3.45 12.43 -10.04
C LEU A 198 2.11 12.60 -10.75
N VAL A 199 1.72 11.61 -11.56
CA VAL A 199 0.45 11.63 -12.30
C VAL A 199 -0.73 11.72 -11.32
N LEU A 200 -0.72 10.90 -10.27
CA LEU A 200 -1.75 10.93 -9.23
C LEU A 200 -1.72 12.24 -8.44
N ARG A 201 -0.56 12.87 -8.24
CA ARG A 201 -0.47 14.21 -7.65
C ARG A 201 -1.21 15.23 -8.54
N GLY A 202 -0.94 15.23 -9.84
CA GLY A 202 -1.64 16.10 -10.79
C GLY A 202 -3.15 15.85 -10.81
N LEU A 203 -3.57 14.59 -10.82
CA LEU A 203 -4.98 14.20 -10.78
C LEU A 203 -5.68 14.60 -9.48
N VAL A 204 -4.99 14.59 -8.32
CA VAL A 204 -5.55 15.13 -7.08
C VAL A 204 -5.90 16.60 -7.26
N LEU A 205 -4.98 17.42 -7.78
CA LEU A 205 -5.20 18.85 -8.02
C LEU A 205 -6.38 19.10 -8.97
N LEU A 206 -6.44 18.37 -10.09
CA LEU A 206 -7.55 18.49 -11.04
C LEU A 206 -8.88 18.07 -10.39
N SER A 207 -8.90 16.97 -9.64
CA SER A 207 -10.14 16.42 -9.10
C SER A 207 -10.81 17.30 -8.04
N GLU A 208 -10.09 18.23 -7.42
CA GLU A 208 -10.66 19.18 -6.45
C GLU A 208 -11.60 20.21 -7.09
N ARG A 209 -11.55 20.36 -8.43
CA ARG A 209 -12.42 21.26 -9.18
C ARG A 209 -13.58 20.50 -9.81
N PRO A 210 -14.84 20.92 -9.61
CA PRO A 210 -16.00 20.20 -10.13
C PRO A 210 -15.95 19.97 -11.65
N GLU A 211 -15.52 20.98 -12.42
CA GLU A 211 -15.50 20.95 -13.88
C GLU A 211 -14.51 19.91 -14.41
N MET A 212 -13.36 19.77 -13.74
CA MET A 212 -12.29 18.86 -14.10
C MET A 212 -12.53 17.44 -13.57
N ALA A 213 -13.17 17.31 -12.40
CA ALA A 213 -13.50 16.02 -11.80
C ALA A 213 -14.39 15.15 -12.71
N ILE A 214 -15.30 15.78 -13.47
CA ILE A 214 -16.12 15.09 -14.47
C ILE A 214 -15.23 14.47 -15.56
N GLY A 215 -14.22 15.18 -16.04
CA GLY A 215 -13.26 14.68 -17.04
C GLY A 215 -12.35 13.57 -16.53
N ILE A 216 -12.09 13.50 -15.22
CA ILE A 216 -11.27 12.45 -14.59
C ILE A 216 -12.06 11.15 -14.40
N ARG A 217 -13.40 11.18 -14.43
CA ARG A 217 -14.25 10.00 -14.23
C ARG A 217 -13.81 8.82 -15.11
N ASP A 218 -13.50 9.07 -16.37
CA ASP A 218 -13.14 8.00 -17.32
C ASP A 218 -11.74 7.44 -17.07
N LEU A 219 -10.91 8.13 -16.28
CA LEU A 219 -9.59 7.68 -15.81
C LEU A 219 -9.66 6.88 -14.50
N LEU A 220 -10.76 6.95 -13.75
CA LEU A 220 -10.89 6.26 -12.47
C LEU A 220 -10.58 4.76 -12.55
N PRO A 221 -10.96 3.98 -13.59
CA PRO A 221 -10.56 2.58 -13.68
C PRO A 221 -9.03 2.41 -13.64
N ASP A 222 -8.30 3.26 -14.35
CA ASP A 222 -6.85 3.22 -14.40
C ASP A 222 -6.22 3.76 -13.11
N VAL A 223 -6.80 4.80 -12.49
CA VAL A 223 -6.42 5.27 -11.14
C VAL A 223 -6.57 4.13 -10.13
N MET A 224 -7.67 3.40 -10.15
CA MET A 224 -7.89 2.27 -9.23
C MET A 224 -6.95 1.09 -9.49
N LYS A 225 -6.51 0.87 -10.74
CA LYS A 225 -5.51 -0.17 -11.03
C LYS A 225 -4.18 0.11 -10.32
N THR A 226 -3.86 1.36 -10.01
CA THR A 226 -2.65 1.71 -9.25
C THR A 226 -2.67 1.19 -7.80
N LEU A 227 -3.85 0.85 -7.26
CA LEU A 227 -3.97 0.27 -5.91
C LEU A 227 -3.27 -1.09 -5.79
N ARG A 228 -3.01 -1.78 -6.91
CA ARG A 228 -2.30 -3.08 -6.93
C ARG A 228 -0.89 -3.02 -6.39
N PHE A 229 -0.25 -1.85 -6.41
CA PHE A 229 1.11 -1.67 -5.90
C PHE A 229 1.18 -1.66 -4.37
N ALA A 230 0.01 -1.69 -3.68
CA ALA A 230 -0.11 -1.71 -2.22
C ALA A 230 0.71 -0.62 -1.50
N ASN A 231 1.10 0.44 -2.22
CA ASN A 231 1.89 1.53 -1.69
C ASN A 231 0.96 2.57 -1.04
N THR A 232 1.26 2.93 0.21
CA THR A 232 0.46 3.88 0.99
C THR A 232 0.23 5.21 0.28
N SER A 233 1.28 5.80 -0.29
CA SER A 233 1.17 7.12 -0.92
C SER A 233 0.34 7.08 -2.21
N ILE A 234 0.47 6.01 -3.00
CA ILE A 234 -0.33 5.79 -4.21
C ILE A 234 -1.80 5.58 -3.83
N ALA A 235 -2.06 4.71 -2.85
CA ALA A 235 -3.39 4.37 -2.41
C ALA A 235 -4.16 5.56 -1.82
N LEU A 236 -3.48 6.41 -1.04
CA LEU A 236 -4.08 7.64 -0.50
C LEU A 236 -4.48 8.62 -1.61
N LYS A 237 -3.61 8.84 -2.61
CA LYS A 237 -3.93 9.72 -3.74
C LYS A 237 -5.06 9.16 -4.60
N ALA A 238 -5.01 7.88 -4.95
CA ALA A 238 -6.07 7.22 -5.70
C ALA A 238 -7.43 7.27 -4.97
N SER A 239 -7.42 7.08 -3.65
CA SER A 239 -8.61 7.21 -2.80
C SER A 239 -9.14 8.64 -2.76
N LYS A 240 -8.25 9.64 -2.66
CA LYS A 240 -8.61 11.06 -2.67
C LYS A 240 -9.23 11.48 -4.01
N ILE A 241 -8.63 11.09 -5.13
CA ILE A 241 -9.18 11.33 -6.48
C ILE A 241 -10.57 10.71 -6.59
N SER A 242 -10.71 9.44 -6.19
CA SER A 242 -12.00 8.75 -6.22
C SER A 242 -13.06 9.47 -5.39
N ARG A 243 -12.72 9.90 -4.17
CA ARG A 243 -13.62 10.68 -3.31
C ARG A 243 -14.04 12.00 -3.95
N ASN A 244 -13.07 12.75 -4.48
CA ASN A 244 -13.33 14.04 -5.10
C ASN A 244 -14.26 13.88 -6.32
N VAL A 245 -13.98 12.91 -7.21
CA VAL A 245 -14.85 12.58 -8.35
C VAL A 245 -16.24 12.20 -7.87
N MET A 246 -16.36 11.32 -6.87
CA MET A 246 -17.66 10.93 -6.31
C MET A 246 -18.44 12.09 -5.66
N THR A 247 -17.75 13.14 -5.21
CA THR A 247 -18.37 14.33 -4.60
C THR A 247 -18.94 15.27 -5.65
N HIS A 248 -18.26 15.41 -6.79
CA HIS A 248 -18.63 16.36 -7.84
C HIS A 248 -19.48 15.74 -8.95
N VAL A 249 -19.33 14.45 -9.21
CA VAL A 249 -20.08 13.75 -10.26
C VAL A 249 -21.45 13.34 -9.74
N GLY A 250 -22.52 13.75 -10.44
CA GLY A 250 -23.88 13.38 -10.08
C GLY A 250 -24.09 11.86 -10.08
N LYS A 251 -25.01 11.33 -9.27
CA LYS A 251 -25.24 9.87 -9.14
C LYS A 251 -25.46 9.15 -10.48
N ARG A 252 -26.13 9.81 -11.43
CA ARG A 252 -26.38 9.27 -12.78
C ARG A 252 -25.08 9.10 -13.57
N GLU A 253 -24.15 10.04 -13.43
CA GLU A 253 -22.88 10.05 -14.14
C GLU A 253 -21.85 9.15 -13.46
N ALA A 254 -21.89 9.02 -12.14
CA ALA A 254 -21.01 8.12 -11.39
C ALA A 254 -21.38 6.64 -11.63
N HIS A 255 -22.63 6.36 -12.02
CA HIS A 255 -23.20 5.02 -12.18
C HIS A 255 -22.24 3.98 -12.80
N PRO A 256 -21.55 4.24 -13.94
CA PRO A 256 -20.79 3.21 -14.63
C PRO A 256 -19.69 2.59 -13.76
N ILE A 257 -19.21 3.33 -12.76
CA ILE A 257 -18.01 2.96 -12.02
C ILE A 257 -18.24 2.66 -10.53
N VAL A 258 -19.36 3.08 -9.95
CA VAL A 258 -19.60 2.98 -8.48
C VAL A 258 -19.48 1.54 -7.96
N VAL A 259 -20.03 0.56 -8.68
CA VAL A 259 -19.97 -0.86 -8.24
C VAL A 259 -18.55 -1.42 -8.38
N GLU A 260 -17.88 -1.17 -9.50
CA GLU A 260 -16.50 -1.61 -9.71
C GLU A 260 -15.54 -0.99 -8.68
N LEU A 261 -15.72 0.30 -8.38
CA LEU A 261 -14.96 1.00 -7.35
C LEU A 261 -15.16 0.36 -5.98
N ALA A 262 -16.41 0.09 -5.58
CA ALA A 262 -16.68 -0.60 -4.32
C ALA A 262 -15.98 -1.97 -4.23
N GLU A 263 -15.95 -2.74 -5.32
CA GLU A 263 -15.28 -4.04 -5.36
C GLU A 263 -13.76 -3.92 -5.20
N LYS A 264 -13.14 -2.95 -5.88
CA LYS A 264 -11.69 -2.70 -5.79
C LYS A 264 -11.24 -2.14 -4.44
N LEU A 265 -12.15 -1.56 -3.65
CA LEU A 265 -11.86 -1.07 -2.30
C LEU A 265 -11.81 -2.20 -1.26
N LEU A 266 -12.53 -3.31 -1.44
CA LEU A 266 -12.61 -4.37 -0.43
C LEU A 266 -11.25 -4.92 0.02
N PRO A 267 -10.27 -5.19 -0.89
CA PRO A 267 -8.95 -5.66 -0.48
C PRO A 267 -8.19 -4.66 0.41
N LEU A 268 -8.46 -3.36 0.28
CA LEU A 268 -7.78 -2.30 1.05
C LEU A 268 -8.28 -2.18 2.48
N PHE A 269 -9.34 -2.90 2.87
CA PHE A 269 -9.78 -2.93 4.26
C PHE A 269 -8.79 -3.67 5.16
N SER A 270 -7.85 -4.43 4.59
CA SER A 270 -6.89 -5.24 5.36
C SER A 270 -5.50 -5.18 4.72
N ARG A 271 -4.44 -5.50 5.48
CA ARG A 271 -3.06 -5.71 4.99
C ARG A 271 -2.38 -4.48 4.36
N VAL A 272 -2.94 -3.28 4.51
CA VAL A 272 -2.35 -1.98 4.11
C VAL A 272 -2.20 -1.07 5.34
N SER A 273 -1.59 0.11 5.18
CA SER A 273 -1.43 1.05 6.31
C SER A 273 -2.78 1.49 6.88
N SER A 274 -2.80 1.86 8.16
CA SER A 274 -4.03 2.28 8.84
C SER A 274 -4.69 3.48 8.15
N GLU A 275 -3.92 4.43 7.58
CA GLU A 275 -4.49 5.56 6.86
C GLU A 275 -5.22 5.12 5.59
N VAL A 276 -4.67 4.16 4.83
CA VAL A 276 -5.31 3.61 3.62
C VAL A 276 -6.54 2.81 3.99
N GLN A 277 -6.49 2.03 5.07
CA GLN A 277 -7.65 1.28 5.56
C GLN A 277 -8.81 2.23 5.90
N VAL A 278 -8.55 3.23 6.74
CA VAL A 278 -9.57 4.24 7.11
C VAL A 278 -10.10 4.95 5.86
N GLY A 279 -9.22 5.44 4.99
CA GLY A 279 -9.62 6.17 3.78
C GLY A 279 -10.48 5.33 2.83
N SER A 280 -10.13 4.06 2.63
CA SER A 280 -10.87 3.13 1.76
C SER A 280 -12.22 2.71 2.34
N ILE A 281 -12.28 2.46 3.66
CA ILE A 281 -13.54 2.14 4.37
C ILE A 281 -14.52 3.33 4.29
N LEU A 282 -14.02 4.55 4.53
CA LEU A 282 -14.85 5.75 4.42
C LEU A 282 -15.31 5.99 2.98
N LEU A 283 -14.43 5.79 1.99
CA LEU A 283 -14.80 5.93 0.58
C LEU A 283 -15.84 4.88 0.18
N PHE A 284 -15.72 3.64 0.65
CA PHE A 284 -16.70 2.59 0.39
C PHE A 284 -18.11 2.98 0.86
N LYS A 285 -18.22 3.58 2.05
CA LYS A 285 -19.49 4.14 2.55
C LYS A 285 -20.07 5.19 1.58
N ASP A 286 -19.25 6.12 1.12
CA ASP A 286 -19.71 7.20 0.24
C ASP A 286 -20.16 6.65 -1.13
N VAL A 287 -19.40 5.70 -1.67
CA VAL A 287 -19.70 4.96 -2.91
C VAL A 287 -21.03 4.24 -2.79
N MET A 288 -21.29 3.54 -1.67
CA MET A 288 -22.59 2.89 -1.43
C MET A 288 -23.77 3.86 -1.40
N GLU A 289 -23.59 5.06 -0.83
CA GLU A 289 -24.65 6.08 -0.74
C GLU A 289 -24.91 6.79 -2.09
N ALA A 290 -23.93 6.76 -3.00
CA ALA A 290 -24.02 7.29 -4.35
C ALA A 290 -24.71 6.35 -5.37
N VAL A 291 -24.94 5.08 -5.03
CA VAL A 291 -25.52 4.08 -5.94
C VAL A 291 -26.96 4.42 -6.37
N MET A 292 -27.21 4.35 -7.69
CA MET A 292 -28.55 4.46 -8.28
C MET A 292 -29.43 3.27 -7.93
N TRP A 293 -30.75 3.50 -7.83
CA TRP A 293 -31.69 2.49 -7.33
C TRP A 293 -31.67 1.18 -8.12
N TRP A 294 -31.49 1.21 -9.44
CA TRP A 294 -31.43 0.02 -10.29
C TRP A 294 -30.12 -0.77 -10.15
N GLN A 295 -29.02 -0.14 -9.73
CA GLN A 295 -27.73 -0.81 -9.43
C GLN A 295 -27.65 -1.35 -8.00
N LYS A 296 -28.64 -1.07 -7.14
CA LYS A 296 -28.64 -1.57 -5.76
C LYS A 296 -28.48 -3.08 -5.70
N ARG A 297 -29.07 -3.84 -6.64
CA ARG A 297 -28.95 -5.30 -6.67
C ARG A 297 -27.49 -5.76 -6.82
N ASN A 298 -26.72 -5.11 -7.71
CA ASN A 298 -25.31 -5.44 -7.92
C ASN A 298 -24.48 -5.02 -6.70
N MET A 299 -24.70 -3.80 -6.20
CA MET A 299 -24.01 -3.31 -5.01
C MET A 299 -24.27 -4.18 -3.78
N ARG A 300 -25.46 -4.79 -3.62
CA ARG A 300 -25.74 -5.69 -2.47
C ARG A 300 -24.71 -6.83 -2.38
N LYS A 301 -24.31 -7.43 -3.50
CA LYS A 301 -23.30 -8.51 -3.50
C LYS A 301 -21.96 -7.99 -2.96
N THR A 302 -21.53 -6.82 -3.42
CA THR A 302 -20.30 -6.15 -2.97
C THR A 302 -20.37 -5.80 -1.48
N VAL A 303 -21.49 -5.26 -1.02
CA VAL A 303 -21.73 -4.95 0.40
C VAL A 303 -21.69 -6.20 1.27
N HIS A 304 -22.30 -7.30 0.83
CA HIS A 304 -22.23 -8.59 1.53
C HIS A 304 -20.78 -9.10 1.67
N ARG A 305 -19.96 -8.98 0.61
CA ARG A 305 -18.53 -9.34 0.65
C ARG A 305 -17.72 -8.46 1.60
N GLY A 306 -18.11 -7.19 1.76
CA GLY A 306 -17.48 -6.26 2.69
C GLY A 306 -17.82 -6.47 4.17
N LEU A 307 -18.90 -7.20 4.50
CA LEU A 307 -19.35 -7.36 5.90
C LEU A 307 -18.32 -8.06 6.79
N LEU A 308 -17.73 -9.16 6.32
CA LEU A 308 -16.79 -9.95 7.12
C LEU A 308 -15.45 -9.20 7.36
N PRO A 309 -14.79 -8.61 6.33
CA PRO A 309 -13.63 -7.76 6.56
C PRO A 309 -13.91 -6.63 7.56
N LEU A 310 -15.02 -5.91 7.41
CA LEU A 310 -15.39 -4.83 8.32
C LEU A 310 -15.62 -5.33 9.75
N LEU A 311 -16.29 -6.47 9.93
CA LEU A 311 -16.48 -7.09 11.24
C LEU A 311 -15.14 -7.40 11.92
N PHE A 312 -14.20 -8.02 11.21
CA PHE A 312 -12.89 -8.33 11.80
C PHE A 312 -12.14 -7.04 12.14
N GLN A 313 -12.20 -6.04 11.27
CA GLN A 313 -11.53 -4.77 11.51
C GLN A 313 -12.14 -3.94 12.65
N MET A 314 -13.33 -4.26 13.16
CA MET A 314 -13.80 -3.71 14.45
C MET A 314 -12.93 -4.14 15.65
N SER A 315 -12.03 -5.10 15.47
CA SER A 315 -11.04 -5.55 16.45
C SER A 315 -9.61 -5.14 16.06
N ASP A 316 -9.43 -4.27 15.06
CA ASP A 316 -8.11 -3.74 14.75
C ASP A 316 -7.52 -3.00 15.97
N GLU A 317 -6.21 -3.21 16.20
CA GLU A 317 -5.45 -2.59 17.29
C GLU A 317 -5.33 -1.07 17.10
N THR A 318 -5.52 -0.56 15.87
CA THR A 318 -5.60 0.87 15.54
C THR A 318 -7.02 1.40 15.77
N PRO A 319 -7.24 2.31 16.74
CA PRO A 319 -8.60 2.74 17.09
C PRO A 319 -9.39 3.37 15.94
N SER A 320 -8.72 4.15 15.08
CA SER A 320 -9.36 4.81 13.93
C SER A 320 -9.86 3.82 12.88
N VAL A 321 -9.14 2.71 12.65
CA VAL A 321 -9.58 1.62 11.77
C VAL A 321 -10.80 0.93 12.36
N ALA A 322 -10.77 0.61 13.66
CA ALA A 322 -11.87 -0.06 14.33
C ALA A 322 -13.16 0.78 14.35
N GLU A 323 -13.02 2.09 14.57
CA GLU A 323 -14.14 3.04 14.52
C GLU A 323 -14.73 3.16 13.11
N ALA A 324 -13.88 3.42 12.11
CA ALA A 324 -14.31 3.50 10.71
C ALA A 324 -15.02 2.20 10.26
N SER A 325 -14.49 1.04 10.66
CA SER A 325 -15.08 -0.26 10.35
C SER A 325 -16.45 -0.45 10.99
N GLY A 326 -16.59 -0.09 12.28
CA GLY A 326 -17.85 -0.17 13.00
C GLY A 326 -18.93 0.73 12.38
N GLU A 327 -18.59 1.97 12.05
CA GLU A 327 -19.51 2.88 11.35
C GLU A 327 -19.92 2.35 9.98
N ALA A 328 -18.94 1.89 9.19
CA ALA A 328 -19.21 1.33 7.87
C ALA A 328 -20.12 0.09 7.96
N LEU A 329 -19.94 -0.77 8.96
CA LEU A 329 -20.82 -1.92 9.18
C LEU A 329 -22.27 -1.51 9.46
N VAL A 330 -22.49 -0.45 10.27
CA VAL A 330 -23.84 0.11 10.50
C VAL A 330 -24.45 0.62 9.19
N ARG A 331 -23.63 1.24 8.33
CA ARG A 331 -24.05 1.75 7.01
C ARG A 331 -24.37 0.61 6.03
N CYS A 332 -23.56 -0.44 6.01
CA CYS A 332 -23.82 -1.68 5.28
C CYS A 332 -25.15 -2.32 5.68
N ALA A 333 -25.38 -2.48 6.99
CA ALA A 333 -26.62 -3.04 7.50
C ALA A 333 -27.84 -2.18 7.14
N LYS A 334 -27.71 -0.84 7.17
CA LYS A 334 -28.76 0.08 6.71
C LYS A 334 -29.02 -0.10 5.21
N PHE A 335 -27.97 -0.16 4.38
CA PHE A 335 -28.10 -0.34 2.93
C PHE A 335 -28.79 -1.66 2.56
N LEU A 336 -28.46 -2.74 3.28
CA LEU A 336 -29.06 -4.06 3.09
C LEU A 336 -30.48 -4.17 3.68
N ASN A 337 -30.99 -3.13 4.36
CA ASN A 337 -32.22 -3.16 5.15
C ASN A 337 -32.23 -4.27 6.24
N TRP A 338 -31.05 -4.63 6.76
CA TRP A 338 -30.90 -5.68 7.76
C TRP A 338 -31.01 -5.10 9.18
N LYS A 339 -32.23 -5.08 9.71
CA LYS A 339 -32.55 -4.43 11.01
C LYS A 339 -31.74 -5.00 12.19
N GLU A 340 -31.65 -6.33 12.28
CA GLU A 340 -30.92 -7.00 13.36
C GLU A 340 -29.43 -6.69 13.34
N LEU A 341 -28.77 -6.90 12.19
CA LEU A 341 -27.35 -6.57 12.00
C LEU A 341 -27.07 -5.10 12.34
N LYS A 342 -27.95 -4.18 11.91
CA LYS A 342 -27.81 -2.75 12.21
C LYS A 342 -27.86 -2.47 13.71
N ARG A 343 -28.76 -3.14 14.45
CA ARG A 343 -28.88 -2.99 15.91
C ARG A 343 -27.61 -3.45 16.61
N GLN A 344 -27.07 -4.61 16.22
CA GLN A 344 -25.87 -5.17 16.83
C GLN A 344 -24.60 -4.39 16.48
N ALA A 345 -24.47 -3.96 15.22
CA ALA A 345 -23.38 -3.08 14.78
C ALA A 345 -23.33 -1.77 15.59
N LYS A 346 -24.49 -1.14 15.85
CA LYS A 346 -24.56 0.09 16.68
C LYS A 346 -24.14 -0.14 18.12
N ARG A 347 -24.42 -1.33 18.68
CA ARG A 347 -24.02 -1.72 20.03
C ARG A 347 -22.58 -2.23 20.11
N LYS A 348 -21.89 -2.31 18.96
CA LYS A 348 -20.58 -2.96 18.83
C LYS A 348 -20.58 -4.42 19.33
N GLY A 349 -21.73 -5.10 19.24
CA GLY A 349 -21.92 -6.50 19.67
C GLY A 349 -21.30 -7.47 18.68
N LYS A 350 -19.99 -7.72 18.80
CA LYS A 350 -19.21 -8.53 17.83
C LYS A 350 -19.77 -9.94 17.71
N MET A 351 -20.05 -10.60 18.83
CA MET A 351 -20.57 -11.97 18.85
C MET A 351 -21.93 -12.06 18.15
N GLU A 352 -22.85 -11.15 18.46
CA GLU A 352 -24.19 -11.13 17.85
C GLU A 352 -24.11 -10.82 16.35
N ILE A 353 -23.14 -10.01 15.92
CA ILE A 353 -22.89 -9.78 14.50
C ILE A 353 -22.40 -11.08 13.83
N LYS A 354 -21.47 -11.84 14.45
CA LYS A 354 -21.02 -13.13 13.91
C LYS A 354 -22.19 -14.07 13.70
N GLU A 355 -23.05 -14.19 14.71
CA GLU A 355 -24.27 -15.01 14.60
C GLU A 355 -25.20 -14.51 13.49
N CYS A 356 -25.38 -13.20 13.34
CA CYS A 356 -26.18 -12.65 12.24
C CYS A 356 -25.65 -13.11 10.89
N LEU A 357 -24.34 -13.03 10.66
CA LEU A 357 -23.72 -13.44 9.40
C LEU A 357 -23.89 -14.93 9.13
N LEU A 358 -23.83 -15.77 10.17
CA LEU A 358 -23.91 -17.23 10.07
C LEU A 358 -25.34 -17.79 9.98
N ARG A 359 -26.36 -17.04 10.42
CA ARG A 359 -27.79 -17.40 10.28
C ARG A 359 -28.33 -17.28 8.86
N GLN A 360 -27.52 -16.82 7.91
CA GLN A 360 -27.85 -16.84 6.49
C GLN A 360 -27.88 -18.28 5.95
N ASP A 361 -28.12 -18.44 4.65
CA ASP A 361 -28.07 -19.76 4.04
C ASP A 361 -26.67 -20.40 4.18
N ARG A 362 -26.63 -21.73 4.11
CA ARG A 362 -25.41 -22.52 4.30
C ARG A 362 -24.29 -22.15 3.32
N GLN A 363 -24.63 -21.74 2.09
CA GLN A 363 -23.62 -21.37 1.10
C GLN A 363 -22.94 -20.06 1.52
N THR A 364 -23.71 -19.03 1.89
CA THR A 364 -23.17 -17.76 2.36
C THR A 364 -22.33 -17.91 3.63
N ALA A 365 -22.77 -18.71 4.60
CA ALA A 365 -21.99 -18.99 5.81
C ALA A 365 -20.67 -19.70 5.48
N ASN A 366 -20.68 -20.62 4.51
CA ASN A 366 -19.48 -21.30 4.03
C ASN A 366 -18.53 -20.34 3.29
N GLU A 367 -19.05 -19.41 2.49
CA GLU A 367 -18.23 -18.35 1.85
C GLU A 367 -17.49 -17.52 2.90
N TYR A 368 -18.18 -17.08 3.97
CA TYR A 368 -17.52 -16.33 5.05
C TYR A 368 -16.48 -17.16 5.81
N LEU A 369 -16.72 -18.46 6.00
CA LEU A 369 -15.72 -19.35 6.60
C LEU A 369 -14.42 -19.33 5.77
N TRP A 370 -14.51 -19.50 4.45
CA TRP A 370 -13.33 -19.50 3.58
C TRP A 370 -12.63 -18.13 3.54
N LEU A 371 -13.41 -17.05 3.48
CA LEU A 371 -12.90 -15.68 3.56
C LEU A 371 -12.20 -15.36 4.89
N SER A 372 -12.46 -16.14 5.94
CA SER A 372 -11.82 -15.96 7.25
C SER A 372 -10.40 -16.54 7.32
N LEU A 373 -10.07 -17.54 6.50
CA LEU A 373 -8.77 -18.24 6.59
C LEU A 373 -7.55 -17.33 6.42
N PRO A 374 -7.52 -16.35 5.49
CA PRO A 374 -6.36 -15.47 5.32
C PRO A 374 -6.06 -14.59 6.55
N TYR A 375 -7.03 -14.40 7.46
CA TYR A 375 -6.83 -13.64 8.70
C TYR A 375 -6.13 -14.43 9.79
N LEU A 376 -6.04 -15.76 9.67
CA LEU A 376 -5.28 -16.61 10.60
C LEU A 376 -3.77 -16.29 10.58
N GLN A 377 -3.28 -15.66 9.52
CA GLN A 377 -1.88 -15.25 9.36
C GLN A 377 -1.69 -13.73 9.54
N ASN A 378 -2.69 -13.02 10.07
CA ASN A 378 -2.59 -11.58 10.28
C ASN A 378 -1.53 -11.26 11.37
N SER A 379 -0.82 -10.13 11.23
CA SER A 379 0.17 -9.69 12.22
C SER A 379 -0.46 -9.38 13.59
N GLN A 380 -1.69 -8.85 13.59
CA GLN A 380 -2.41 -8.50 14.81
C GLN A 380 -3.07 -9.72 15.45
N ALA A 381 -2.86 -9.88 16.76
CA ALA A 381 -3.39 -11.03 17.49
C ALA A 381 -4.92 -10.96 17.64
N SER A 382 -5.46 -9.76 17.75
CA SER A 382 -6.91 -9.51 17.80
C SER A 382 -7.62 -10.06 16.55
N LEU A 383 -7.09 -9.76 15.36
CA LEU A 383 -7.67 -10.20 14.10
C LEU A 383 -7.54 -11.72 13.90
N ARG A 384 -6.42 -12.31 14.33
CA ARG A 384 -6.29 -13.78 14.36
C ARG A 384 -7.33 -14.41 15.29
N TYR A 385 -7.54 -13.85 16.48
CA TYR A 385 -8.56 -14.32 17.42
C TYR A 385 -9.97 -14.28 16.81
N GLU A 386 -10.35 -13.14 16.22
CA GLU A 386 -11.66 -12.97 15.58
C GLU A 386 -11.92 -14.02 14.50
N ALA A 387 -10.92 -14.28 13.66
CA ALA A 387 -11.00 -15.25 12.58
C ALA A 387 -11.14 -16.69 13.10
N VAL A 388 -10.35 -17.07 14.09
CA VAL A 388 -10.44 -18.39 14.71
C VAL A 388 -11.80 -18.59 15.36
N GLU A 389 -12.27 -17.62 16.15
CA GLU A 389 -13.59 -17.69 16.78
C GLU A 389 -14.71 -17.80 15.74
N PHE A 390 -14.66 -16.99 14.67
CA PHE A 390 -15.66 -17.04 13.60
C PHE A 390 -15.68 -18.41 12.89
N ILE A 391 -14.52 -18.99 12.57
CA ILE A 391 -14.44 -20.34 11.98
C ILE A 391 -15.04 -21.37 12.93
N GLY A 392 -14.75 -21.27 14.23
CA GLY A 392 -15.30 -22.15 15.25
C GLY A 392 -16.83 -22.11 15.33
N LEU A 393 -17.42 -20.90 15.23
CA LEU A 393 -18.86 -20.70 15.17
C LEU A 393 -19.46 -21.21 13.85
N ALA A 394 -18.83 -20.91 12.72
CA ALA A 394 -19.28 -21.35 11.40
C ALA A 394 -19.34 -22.88 11.30
N LEU A 395 -18.37 -23.57 11.90
CA LEU A 395 -18.34 -25.03 12.00
C LEU A 395 -19.45 -25.59 12.89
N GLN A 396 -19.81 -24.91 13.98
CA GLN A 396 -20.94 -25.31 14.83
C GLN A 396 -22.27 -25.14 14.08
N HIS A 397 -22.46 -24.00 13.42
CA HIS A 397 -23.68 -23.68 12.68
C HIS A 397 -23.92 -24.58 11.47
N SER A 398 -22.85 -25.00 10.79
CA SER A 398 -22.97 -25.72 9.52
C SER A 398 -23.30 -27.21 9.69
N GLY A 399 -23.41 -27.73 10.92
CA GLY A 399 -23.64 -29.16 11.19
C GLY A 399 -22.52 -30.05 10.65
N HIS A 400 -22.84 -31.25 10.16
CA HIS A 400 -21.85 -32.20 9.64
C HIS A 400 -21.11 -31.66 8.40
N GLN A 401 -19.78 -31.55 8.49
CA GLN A 401 -18.90 -31.12 7.39
C GLN A 401 -18.25 -32.32 6.71
N SER A 402 -17.89 -32.17 5.43
CA SER A 402 -17.10 -33.20 4.75
C SER A 402 -15.72 -33.34 5.39
N ARG A 403 -15.16 -34.55 5.36
CA ARG A 403 -13.86 -34.85 5.96
C ARG A 403 -12.75 -34.01 5.32
N GLU A 404 -12.84 -33.79 4.01
CA GLU A 404 -11.93 -32.97 3.22
C GLU A 404 -11.94 -31.52 3.72
N LYS A 405 -13.12 -30.94 3.90
CA LYS A 405 -13.27 -29.57 4.41
C LYS A 405 -12.69 -29.44 5.81
N LEU A 406 -12.98 -30.38 6.71
CA LEU A 406 -12.41 -30.39 8.05
C LEU A 406 -10.89 -30.59 8.04
N ASN A 407 -10.33 -31.30 7.06
CA ASN A 407 -8.88 -31.43 6.92
C ASN A 407 -8.24 -30.09 6.57
N VAL A 408 -8.77 -29.38 5.57
CA VAL A 408 -8.25 -28.06 5.17
C VAL A 408 -8.30 -27.07 6.34
N ILE A 409 -9.43 -27.01 7.05
CA ILE A 409 -9.59 -26.09 8.18
C ILE A 409 -8.65 -26.46 9.34
N CYS A 410 -8.54 -27.74 9.70
CA CYS A 410 -7.57 -28.18 10.71
C CYS A 410 -6.15 -27.77 10.33
N SER A 411 -5.73 -28.04 9.10
CA SER A 411 -4.38 -27.70 8.62
C SER A 411 -4.12 -26.18 8.68
N ALA A 412 -5.10 -25.36 8.33
CA ALA A 412 -4.99 -23.91 8.43
C ALA A 412 -4.89 -23.41 9.89
N LEU A 413 -5.52 -24.11 10.84
CA LEU A 413 -5.49 -23.77 12.27
C LEU A 413 -4.26 -24.31 13.01
N GLN A 414 -3.61 -25.38 12.53
CA GLN A 414 -2.46 -26.02 13.22
C GLN A 414 -1.36 -25.03 13.64
N PRO A 415 -0.91 -24.08 12.78
CA PRO A 415 0.15 -23.13 13.15
C PRO A 415 -0.19 -22.31 14.40
N LEU A 416 -1.48 -22.07 14.67
CA LEU A 416 -1.94 -21.26 15.80
C LEU A 416 -1.86 -21.95 17.15
N ARG A 417 -1.53 -23.26 17.21
CA ARG A 417 -1.19 -23.91 18.48
C ARG A 417 0.07 -23.31 19.11
N GLY A 418 0.97 -22.79 18.28
CA GLY A 418 2.18 -22.09 18.68
C GLY A 418 2.07 -20.56 18.66
N ASP A 419 0.86 -20.00 18.57
CA ASP A 419 0.67 -18.55 18.50
C ASP A 419 1.26 -17.83 19.73
N ALA A 420 1.89 -16.67 19.52
CA ALA A 420 2.45 -15.89 20.63
C ALA A 420 1.37 -15.47 21.64
N HIS A 421 0.13 -15.23 21.18
CA HIS A 421 -0.96 -14.77 22.03
C HIS A 421 -1.72 -15.96 22.67
N PRO A 422 -1.80 -16.05 24.01
CA PRO A 422 -2.38 -17.20 24.70
C PRO A 422 -3.87 -17.44 24.38
N ALA A 423 -4.67 -16.37 24.23
CA ALA A 423 -6.08 -16.50 23.88
C ALA A 423 -6.29 -17.15 22.50
N VAL A 424 -5.45 -16.79 21.52
CA VAL A 424 -5.50 -17.36 20.16
C VAL A 424 -5.16 -18.85 20.21
N ARG A 425 -4.09 -19.23 20.93
CA ARG A 425 -3.71 -20.63 21.13
C ARG A 425 -4.83 -21.46 21.75
N SER A 426 -5.45 -20.94 22.81
CA SER A 426 -6.50 -21.65 23.54
C SER A 426 -7.71 -21.92 22.65
N VAL A 427 -8.21 -20.88 21.97
CA VAL A 427 -9.37 -20.97 21.07
C VAL A 427 -9.07 -21.85 19.85
N ALA A 428 -7.89 -21.73 19.23
CA ALA A 428 -7.49 -22.59 18.12
C ALA A 428 -7.41 -24.07 18.53
N THR A 429 -6.83 -24.36 19.70
CA THR A 429 -6.72 -25.74 20.21
C THR A 429 -8.08 -26.38 20.41
N GLY A 430 -9.02 -25.65 21.03
CA GLY A 430 -10.38 -26.14 21.26
C GLY A 430 -11.16 -26.40 19.96
N ILE A 431 -10.95 -25.59 18.92
CA ILE A 431 -11.59 -25.82 17.61
C ILE A 431 -10.96 -27.02 16.91
N ILE A 432 -9.64 -27.16 16.92
CA ILE A 432 -8.96 -28.31 16.30
C ILE A 432 -9.44 -29.63 16.92
N GLN A 433 -9.56 -29.69 18.25
CA GLN A 433 -10.07 -30.88 18.94
C GLN A 433 -11.51 -31.21 18.51
N ARG A 434 -12.39 -30.21 18.41
CA ARG A 434 -13.76 -30.41 17.89
C ARG A 434 -13.78 -30.92 16.45
N CYS A 435 -12.96 -30.35 15.57
CA CYS A 435 -12.85 -30.83 14.19
C CYS A 435 -12.36 -32.27 14.10
N GLN A 436 -11.43 -32.67 14.98
CA GLN A 436 -10.95 -34.06 15.07
C GLN A 436 -12.04 -35.00 15.59
N GLY A 437 -12.82 -34.57 16.59
CA GLY A 437 -13.98 -35.32 17.08
C GLY A 437 -15.02 -35.58 15.99
N GLN A 438 -15.37 -34.57 15.17
CA GLN A 438 -16.29 -34.73 14.04
C GLN A 438 -15.78 -35.72 12.97
N LYS A 439 -14.46 -35.86 12.80
CA LYS A 439 -13.88 -36.84 11.87
C LYS A 439 -13.99 -38.28 12.40
N ALA A 440 -14.04 -38.45 13.71
CA ALA A 440 -14.03 -39.75 14.38
C ALA A 440 -15.43 -40.37 14.56
N GLU A 441 -16.52 -39.64 14.26
CA GLU A 441 -17.88 -40.17 14.41
C GLU A 441 -18.23 -41.26 13.36
N PRO A 442 -18.62 -42.48 13.80
CA PRO A 442 -18.92 -43.59 12.91
C PRO A 442 -20.25 -43.37 12.13
N PRO A 443 -20.39 -43.96 10.92
CA PRO A 443 -21.56 -43.78 10.07
C PRO A 443 -22.91 -44.18 10.70
N GLN A 444 -22.92 -45.11 11.65
CA GLN A 444 -24.15 -45.67 12.22
C GLN A 444 -24.86 -44.75 13.22
N ARG A 445 -24.17 -43.76 13.82
CA ARG A 445 -24.84 -42.72 14.63
C ARG A 445 -25.49 -41.62 13.78
N ARG A 446 -25.30 -41.63 12.45
CA ARG A 446 -25.80 -40.61 11.51
C ARG A 446 -27.30 -40.68 11.22
N LEU A 447 -27.97 -41.78 11.56
CA LEU A 447 -29.42 -41.96 11.36
C LEU A 447 -30.25 -41.74 12.63
N ILE A 448 -29.64 -41.81 13.82
CA ILE A 448 -30.39 -41.76 15.09
C ILE A 448 -30.78 -40.31 15.45
N GLY A 449 -30.06 -39.30 14.95
CA GLY A 449 -30.41 -37.89 15.13
C GLY A 449 -31.58 -37.38 14.28
N MET A 450 -32.11 -38.18 13.35
CA MET A 450 -33.26 -37.82 12.49
C MET A 450 -34.57 -38.52 12.88
N CYS A 451 -34.55 -39.45 13.85
CA CYS A 451 -35.71 -40.29 14.18
C CYS A 451 -36.30 -40.06 15.59
N CYS A 452 -36.05 -38.91 16.22
CA CYS A 452 -36.70 -38.58 17.50
C CYS A 452 -37.39 -37.23 17.43
N TRP A 453 -38.59 -37.21 16.83
CA TRP A 453 -39.63 -36.24 17.17
C TRP A 453 -40.71 -36.98 17.98
N PRO A 454 -41.05 -36.52 19.20
CA PRO A 454 -42.16 -37.10 19.94
C PRO A 454 -43.49 -36.62 19.34
N CYS A 455 -44.42 -37.57 19.20
CA CYS A 455 -45.81 -37.38 18.79
C CYS A 455 -46.58 -36.42 19.70
#